data_AF-A0A0L6J7K7-F1
#
_entry.id   AF-A0A0L6J7K7-F1
#
_cell.length_a   1.000
_cell.length_b   1.000
_cell.length_c   1.000
_cell.angle_alpha   90.00
_cell.angle_beta   90.00
_cell.angle_gamma   90.00
#
_symmetry.space_group_name_H-M   'P 1'
#
loop_
_entity.id
_entity.type
_entity.pdbx_description
1 polymer ?
#
loop_
_entity_poly.entity_id
_entity_poly.type
_entity_poly.pdbx_seq_one_letter_code
_entity_poly.pdbx_strand_id
1 'polypeptide(L)'
;MKAVTEILRSRTLWVGLVLMFGFWAVVPWVPIKPQNEFLRIGRTLVAIAVSIAFLPGIVKALRTPWPSYSGQLILGIVLSWFGVAGSAGWVLIWASGGQPQWMLDSNINGWFLWLQILGGTLHLTAKHSVEEDIPRPNWIRLGIAVAIGVLVGIGFMASAPDMHSLAGALKPWFAEHPNVPD
;
A
#
# COMPACT_ATOMS: atom_id res chain seq x y z
N MET A 1 -11.55 7.28 34.40
CA MET A 1 -10.26 6.66 34.77
C MET A 1 -10.08 5.22 34.26
N LYS A 2 -11.00 4.27 34.51
CA LYS A 2 -10.86 2.86 34.04
C LYS A 2 -10.54 2.71 32.55
N ALA A 3 -11.26 3.43 31.68
CA ALA A 3 -11.03 3.40 30.23
C ALA A 3 -9.61 3.87 29.82
N VAL A 4 -9.06 4.87 30.51
CA VAL A 4 -7.68 5.34 30.25
C VAL A 4 -6.67 4.27 30.61
N THR A 5 -6.87 3.59 31.74
CA THR A 5 -5.99 2.49 32.18
C THR A 5 -6.04 1.29 31.23
N GLU A 6 -7.19 0.99 30.65
CA GLU A 6 -7.37 -0.08 29.65
C GLU A 6 -6.66 0.25 28.33
N ILE A 7 -6.80 1.48 27.84
CA ILE A 7 -6.10 1.97 26.65
C ILE A 7 -4.58 1.87 26.85
N LEU A 8 -4.07 2.36 27.99
CA LEU A 8 -2.64 2.32 28.31
C LEU A 8 -2.08 0.90 28.51
N ARG A 9 -2.93 -0.11 28.74
CA ARG A 9 -2.50 -1.51 28.80
C ARG A 9 -2.58 -2.23 27.46
N SER A 10 -3.14 -1.58 26.43
CA SER A 10 -3.30 -2.18 25.11
C SER A 10 -1.96 -2.43 24.44
N ARG A 11 -1.63 -3.71 24.23
CA ARG A 11 -0.43 -4.10 23.46
C ARG A 11 -0.45 -3.53 22.04
N THR A 12 -1.62 -3.50 21.41
CA THR A 12 -1.80 -2.96 20.05
C THR A 12 -1.46 -1.47 20.01
N LEU A 13 -1.87 -0.71 21.03
CA LEU A 13 -1.52 0.71 21.12
C LEU A 13 0.00 0.87 21.17
N TRP A 14 0.66 0.16 22.09
CA TRP A 14 2.12 0.28 22.25
C TRP A 14 2.89 -0.18 21.02
N VAL A 15 2.48 -1.28 20.37
CA VAL A 15 3.07 -1.71 19.10
C VAL A 15 2.89 -0.62 18.04
N GLY A 16 1.69 -0.05 17.92
CA GLY A 16 1.42 1.05 16.99
C GLY A 16 2.30 2.28 17.26
N LEU A 17 2.42 2.69 18.52
CA LEU A 17 3.26 3.83 18.92
C LEU A 17 4.75 3.54 18.66
N VAL A 18 5.24 2.35 18.99
CA VAL A 18 6.62 1.94 18.72
C VAL A 18 6.90 1.92 17.21
N LEU A 19 5.99 1.43 16.38
CA LEU A 19 6.16 1.45 14.93
C LEU A 19 6.11 2.88 14.37
N MET A 20 5.24 3.72 14.91
CA MET A 20 5.08 5.12 14.48
C MET A 20 6.30 5.97 14.84
N PHE A 21 6.81 5.86 16.08
CA PHE A 21 7.94 6.65 16.55
C PHE A 21 9.30 5.99 16.31
N GLY A 22 9.34 4.67 16.13
CA GLY A 22 10.56 3.92 15.85
C GLY A 22 11.25 4.37 14.57
N PHE A 23 10.50 4.85 13.58
CA PHE A 23 11.06 5.51 12.39
C PHE A 23 12.01 6.65 12.75
N TRP A 24 11.61 7.54 13.67
CA TRP A 24 12.42 8.68 14.09
C TRP A 24 13.67 8.27 14.86
N ALA A 25 13.65 7.10 15.49
CA ALA A 25 14.81 6.46 16.09
C ALA A 25 15.75 5.79 15.07
N VAL A 26 15.53 5.95 13.75
CA VAL A 26 16.44 5.49 12.69
C VAL A 26 16.91 6.65 11.81
N VAL A 27 16.09 7.71 11.67
CA VAL A 27 16.35 8.87 10.79
C VAL A 27 17.76 9.47 10.94
N PRO A 28 18.30 9.71 12.15
CA PRO A 28 19.64 10.32 12.29
C PRO A 28 20.79 9.48 11.74
N TRP A 29 20.60 8.16 11.54
CA TRP A 29 21.67 7.22 11.24
C TRP A 29 21.69 6.74 9.78
N VAL A 30 20.61 6.97 9.03
CA VAL A 30 20.45 6.42 7.67
C VAL A 30 20.28 7.56 6.67
N PRO A 31 21.03 7.56 5.54
CA PRO A 31 20.84 8.58 4.50
C PRO A 31 19.42 8.55 3.92
N ILE A 32 18.90 9.74 3.56
CA ILE A 32 17.51 9.93 3.13
C ILE A 32 17.13 9.05 1.91
N LYS A 33 18.03 8.91 0.93
CA LYS A 33 17.75 8.16 -0.30
C LYS A 33 17.47 6.66 -0.03
N PRO A 34 18.40 5.87 0.54
CA PRO A 34 18.14 4.45 0.85
C PRO A 34 17.00 4.28 1.85
N GLN A 35 16.83 5.22 2.79
CA GLN A 35 15.69 5.22 3.70
C GLN A 35 14.35 5.31 2.95
N ASN A 36 14.23 6.25 2.02
CA ASN A 36 13.01 6.41 1.20
C ASN A 36 12.76 5.21 0.28
N GLU A 37 13.80 4.63 -0.31
CA GLU A 37 13.70 3.42 -1.12
C GLU A 37 13.20 2.24 -0.29
N PHE A 38 13.77 2.01 0.89
CA PHE A 38 13.33 0.96 1.81
C PHE A 38 11.87 1.15 2.22
N LEU A 39 11.47 2.37 2.57
CA LEU A 39 10.08 2.68 2.91
C LEU A 39 9.12 2.44 1.74
N ARG A 40 9.51 2.79 0.50
CA ARG A 40 8.71 2.52 -0.69
C ARG A 40 8.52 1.03 -0.91
N ILE A 41 9.59 0.23 -0.79
CA ILE A 41 9.51 -1.23 -0.93
C ILE A 41 8.63 -1.83 0.16
N GLY A 42 8.87 -1.47 1.42
CA GLY A 42 8.08 -1.93 2.56
C GLY A 42 6.60 -1.58 2.40
N ARG A 43 6.29 -0.34 2.00
CA ARG A 43 4.92 0.10 1.70
C ARG A 43 4.28 -0.74 0.58
N THR A 44 4.99 -0.96 -0.53
CA THR A 44 4.51 -1.79 -1.65
C THR A 44 4.17 -3.20 -1.18
N LEU A 45 5.07 -3.83 -0.42
CA LEU A 45 4.91 -5.23 0.00
C LEU A 45 3.79 -5.40 1.04
N VAL A 46 3.68 -4.48 2.01
CA VAL A 46 2.53 -4.46 2.93
C VAL A 46 1.23 -4.27 2.15
N ALA A 47 1.21 -3.35 1.18
CA ALA A 47 0.02 -3.08 0.38
C ALA A 47 -0.41 -4.28 -0.48
N ILE A 48 0.54 -5.00 -1.07
CA ILE A 48 0.29 -6.27 -1.77
C ILE A 48 -0.26 -7.31 -0.80
N ALA A 49 0.37 -7.50 0.36
CA ALA A 49 -0.05 -8.48 1.35
C ALA A 49 -1.46 -8.21 1.87
N VAL A 50 -1.80 -6.95 2.14
CA VAL A 50 -3.17 -6.56 2.53
C VAL A 50 -4.15 -6.83 1.40
N SER A 51 -3.81 -6.44 0.17
CA SER A 51 -4.68 -6.69 -1.00
C SER A 51 -4.99 -8.19 -1.12
N ILE A 52 -3.98 -9.06 -1.06
CA ILE A 52 -4.13 -10.52 -1.15
C ILE A 52 -4.93 -11.07 0.04
N ALA A 53 -4.64 -10.62 1.27
CA ALA A 53 -5.31 -11.12 2.47
C ALA A 53 -6.83 -10.86 2.45
N PHE A 54 -7.26 -9.79 1.79
CA PHE A 54 -8.67 -9.41 1.68
C PHE A 54 -9.35 -9.88 0.38
N LEU A 55 -8.62 -10.47 -0.58
CA LEU A 55 -9.20 -11.04 -1.80
C LEU A 55 -10.32 -12.06 -1.53
N PRO A 56 -10.20 -13.02 -0.57
CA PRO A 56 -11.29 -13.94 -0.29
C PRO A 56 -12.56 -13.23 0.19
N GLY A 57 -12.41 -12.11 0.90
CA GLY A 57 -13.52 -11.27 1.35
C GLY A 57 -14.25 -10.62 0.17
N ILE A 58 -13.52 -10.15 -0.84
CA ILE A 58 -14.13 -9.67 -2.10
C ILE A 58 -14.86 -10.79 -2.81
N VAL A 59 -14.23 -11.95 -2.99
CA VAL A 59 -14.85 -13.08 -3.69
C VAL A 59 -16.15 -13.49 -3.00
N LYS A 60 -16.17 -13.49 -1.66
CA LYS A 60 -17.39 -13.72 -0.88
C LYS A 60 -18.41 -12.61 -1.13
N ALA A 61 -18.02 -11.34 -1.03
CA ALA A 61 -18.91 -10.19 -1.21
C ALA A 61 -19.57 -10.16 -2.60
N LEU A 62 -18.81 -10.50 -3.66
CA LEU A 62 -19.30 -10.57 -5.04
C LEU A 62 -20.27 -11.74 -5.27
N ARG A 63 -20.27 -12.76 -4.41
CA ARG A 63 -21.15 -13.93 -4.49
C ARG A 63 -22.37 -13.83 -3.59
N THR A 64 -22.47 -12.79 -2.79
CA THR A 64 -23.61 -12.52 -1.91
C THR A 64 -24.44 -11.36 -2.45
N PRO A 65 -25.75 -11.28 -2.14
CA PRO A 65 -26.59 -10.15 -2.54
C PRO A 65 -25.97 -8.80 -2.10
N TRP A 66 -25.81 -7.89 -3.06
CA TRP A 66 -25.10 -6.61 -2.92
C TRP A 66 -26.06 -5.48 -2.48
N PRO A 67 -25.62 -4.47 -1.69
CA PRO A 67 -24.36 -4.31 -0.95
C PRO A 67 -24.56 -4.46 0.58
N SER A 68 -23.76 -5.33 1.22
CA SER A 68 -23.59 -5.28 2.68
C SER A 68 -22.52 -4.25 3.05
N TYR A 69 -22.69 -3.55 4.17
CA TYR A 69 -21.71 -2.55 4.63
C TYR A 69 -20.31 -3.14 4.84
N SER A 70 -20.21 -4.38 5.32
CA SER A 70 -18.94 -5.10 5.46
C SER A 70 -18.30 -5.41 4.10
N GLY A 71 -19.09 -5.79 3.09
CA GLY A 71 -18.60 -5.99 1.72
C GLY A 71 -18.07 -4.70 1.10
N GLN A 72 -18.76 -3.58 1.34
CA GLN A 72 -18.33 -2.25 0.93
C GLN A 72 -17.01 -1.84 1.60
N LEU A 73 -16.85 -2.08 2.92
CA LEU A 73 -15.61 -1.83 3.64
C LEU A 73 -14.45 -2.67 3.06
N ILE A 74 -14.66 -3.98 2.85
CA ILE A 74 -13.65 -4.89 2.30
C ILE A 74 -13.22 -4.43 0.90
N LEU A 75 -14.18 -4.06 0.05
CA LEU A 75 -13.86 -3.51 -1.27
C LEU A 75 -13.04 -2.23 -1.15
N GLY A 76 -13.43 -1.32 -0.25
CA GLY A 76 -12.67 -0.09 0.02
C GLY A 76 -11.24 -0.36 0.48
N ILE A 77 -11.02 -1.37 1.34
CA ILE A 77 -9.69 -1.79 1.79
C ILE A 77 -8.87 -2.24 0.58
N VAL A 78 -9.36 -3.19 -0.21
CA VAL A 78 -8.58 -3.71 -1.34
C VAL A 78 -8.31 -2.65 -2.39
N LEU A 79 -9.29 -1.81 -2.76
CA LEU A 79 -9.05 -0.74 -3.74
C LEU A 79 -8.00 0.26 -3.25
N SER A 80 -8.08 0.66 -1.98
CA SER A 80 -7.08 1.55 -1.37
C SER A 80 -5.69 0.94 -1.41
N TRP A 81 -5.55 -0.29 -0.89
CA TRP A 81 -4.24 -0.94 -0.78
C TRP A 81 -3.69 -1.39 -2.12
N PHE A 82 -4.53 -1.77 -3.08
CA PHE A 82 -4.11 -2.03 -4.44
C PHE A 82 -3.61 -0.75 -5.13
N GLY A 83 -4.32 0.37 -4.96
CA GLY A 83 -3.86 1.68 -5.42
C GLY A 83 -2.53 2.10 -4.78
N VAL A 84 -2.34 1.84 -3.48
CA VAL A 84 -1.06 2.06 -2.80
C VAL A 84 0.05 1.19 -3.39
N ALA A 85 -0.20 -0.11 -3.56
CA ALA A 85 0.78 -1.05 -4.12
C ALA A 85 1.19 -0.64 -5.54
N GLY A 86 0.21 -0.32 -6.39
CA GLY A 86 0.43 0.10 -7.75
C GLY A 86 1.20 1.41 -7.86
N SER A 87 0.79 2.45 -7.12
CA SER A 87 1.48 3.74 -7.12
C SER A 87 2.90 3.63 -6.55
N ALA A 88 3.10 2.89 -5.46
CA ALA A 88 4.42 2.70 -4.87
C ALA A 88 5.34 1.87 -5.78
N GLY A 89 4.82 0.82 -6.41
CA GLY A 89 5.53 0.04 -7.43
C GLY A 89 5.90 0.87 -8.65
N TRP A 90 4.98 1.71 -9.13
CA TRP A 90 5.22 2.63 -10.24
C TRP A 90 6.34 3.62 -9.94
N VAL A 91 6.30 4.26 -8.76
CA VAL A 91 7.35 5.17 -8.29
C VAL A 91 8.70 4.45 -8.11
N LEU A 92 8.68 3.17 -7.72
CA LEU A 92 9.90 2.37 -7.60
C LEU A 92 10.53 2.08 -8.96
N ILE A 93 9.73 1.74 -9.98
CA ILE A 93 10.22 1.59 -11.36
C ILE A 93 10.75 2.93 -11.87
N TRP A 94 10.01 4.03 -11.67
CA TRP A 94 10.44 5.38 -12.06
C TRP A 94 11.78 5.74 -11.43
N ALA A 95 11.91 5.58 -10.11
CA ALA A 95 13.14 5.91 -9.39
C ALA A 95 14.33 5.07 -9.84
N SER A 96 14.12 3.77 -10.07
CA SER A 96 15.17 2.83 -10.47
C SER A 96 15.49 2.87 -11.97
N GLY A 97 14.59 3.44 -12.79
CA GLY A 97 14.75 3.61 -14.23
C GLY A 97 15.36 4.94 -14.64
N GLY A 98 15.94 5.71 -13.71
CA GLY A 98 16.53 7.02 -14.03
C GLY A 98 15.53 8.17 -14.12
N GLN A 99 14.37 8.03 -13.46
CA GLN A 99 13.37 9.09 -13.29
C GLN A 99 12.79 9.68 -14.59
N PRO A 100 12.36 8.85 -15.56
CA PRO A 100 11.85 9.37 -16.82
C PRO A 100 10.54 10.15 -16.63
N GLN A 101 10.47 11.36 -17.18
CA GLN A 101 9.34 12.28 -16.96
C GLN A 101 7.99 11.71 -17.44
N TRP A 102 7.97 10.97 -18.55
CA TRP A 102 6.74 10.37 -19.10
C TRP A 102 6.01 9.46 -18.11
N MET A 103 6.71 8.85 -17.14
CA MET A 103 6.06 8.02 -16.12
C MET A 103 5.28 8.85 -15.10
N LEU A 104 5.73 10.06 -14.80
CA LEU A 104 5.00 10.99 -13.93
C LEU A 104 3.78 11.57 -14.64
N ASP A 105 3.92 11.81 -15.95
CA ASP A 105 2.87 12.36 -16.79
C ASP A 105 1.84 11.30 -17.23
N SER A 106 2.08 10.02 -16.96
CA SER A 106 1.17 8.93 -17.33
C SER A 106 -0.05 8.87 -16.41
N ASN A 107 -1.24 8.76 -17.01
CA ASN A 107 -2.51 8.52 -16.32
C ASN A 107 -2.53 7.25 -15.46
N ILE A 108 -1.59 6.31 -15.64
CA ILE A 108 -1.54 5.09 -14.81
C ILE A 108 -1.34 5.41 -13.32
N ASN A 109 -0.50 6.40 -13.00
CA ASN A 109 -0.31 6.82 -11.63
C ASN A 109 -1.57 7.55 -11.12
N GLY A 110 -2.18 8.39 -11.95
CA GLY A 110 -3.48 9.02 -11.67
C GLY A 110 -4.57 8.00 -11.36
N TRP A 111 -4.63 6.88 -12.09
CA TRP A 111 -5.56 5.79 -11.84
C TRP A 111 -5.32 5.11 -10.48
N PHE A 112 -4.08 4.84 -10.10
CA PHE A 112 -3.78 4.29 -8.77
C PHE A 112 -4.15 5.25 -7.63
N LEU A 113 -3.99 6.56 -7.83
CA LEU A 113 -4.46 7.58 -6.89
C LEU A 113 -5.99 7.62 -6.83
N TRP A 114 -6.67 7.50 -7.98
CA TRP A 114 -8.12 7.41 -8.04
C TRP A 114 -8.67 6.21 -7.27
N LEU A 115 -8.03 5.03 -7.37
CA LEU A 115 -8.42 3.85 -6.58
C LEU A 115 -8.30 4.09 -5.06
N GLN A 116 -7.32 4.88 -4.62
CA GLN A 116 -7.19 5.27 -3.20
C GLN A 116 -8.31 6.21 -2.77
N ILE A 117 -8.70 7.17 -3.61
CA ILE A 117 -9.83 8.07 -3.35
C ILE A 117 -11.13 7.28 -3.25
N LEU A 118 -11.36 6.37 -4.21
CA LEU A 118 -12.54 5.51 -4.24
C LEU A 118 -12.57 4.60 -3.01
N GLY A 119 -11.44 3.99 -2.67
CA GLY A 119 -11.32 3.13 -1.49
C GLY A 119 -11.59 3.86 -0.17
N GLY A 120 -11.05 5.07 -0.01
CA GLY A 120 -11.35 5.93 1.14
C GLY A 120 -12.81 6.38 1.18
N THR A 121 -13.43 6.65 0.03
CA THR A 121 -14.86 6.96 -0.07
C THR A 121 -15.71 5.78 0.41
N LEU A 122 -15.36 4.56 0.01
CA LEU A 122 -16.04 3.34 0.44
C LEU A 122 -15.86 3.08 1.95
N HIS A 123 -14.69 3.40 2.52
CA HIS A 123 -14.49 3.35 3.98
C HIS A 123 -15.42 4.30 4.71
N LEU A 124 -15.55 5.55 4.25
CA LEU A 124 -16.40 6.55 4.89
C LEU A 124 -17.90 6.23 4.78
N THR A 125 -18.30 5.54 3.71
CA THR A 125 -19.70 5.26 3.41
C THR A 125 -20.18 3.89 3.94
N ALA A 126 -19.27 3.02 4.37
CA ALA A 126 -19.57 1.73 4.99
C ALA A 126 -20.02 1.86 6.47
N LYS A 127 -21.22 2.41 6.70
CA LYS A 127 -21.82 2.57 8.04
C LYS A 127 -21.96 1.22 8.77
N HIS A 128 -21.79 1.18 10.09
CA HIS A 128 -21.94 -0.04 10.92
C HIS A 128 -21.00 -1.23 10.61
N SER A 129 -20.05 -1.08 9.69
CA SER A 129 -19.11 -2.16 9.31
C SER A 129 -18.11 -2.56 10.41
N VAL A 130 -17.96 -1.73 11.44
CA VAL A 130 -17.05 -1.95 12.58
C VAL A 130 -17.67 -2.87 13.63
N GLU A 131 -19.00 -2.94 13.70
CA GLU A 131 -19.72 -3.62 14.79
C GLU A 131 -19.98 -5.11 14.53
N GLU A 132 -20.05 -5.55 13.26
CA GLU A 132 -20.56 -6.90 12.97
C GLU A 132 -19.53 -7.94 12.51
N ASP A 133 -18.37 -7.61 11.94
CA ASP A 133 -17.44 -8.66 11.46
C ASP A 133 -16.05 -8.11 11.07
N ILE A 134 -15.26 -7.59 12.03
CA ILE A 134 -13.84 -7.30 11.76
C ILE A 134 -13.07 -8.62 11.84
N PRO A 135 -12.37 -9.06 10.76
CA PRO A 135 -11.56 -10.27 10.78
C PRO A 135 -10.58 -10.23 11.95
N ARG A 136 -10.53 -11.31 12.75
CA ARG A 136 -9.62 -11.37 13.90
C ARG A 136 -8.18 -11.13 13.45
N PRO A 137 -7.41 -10.31 14.19
CA PRO A 137 -6.04 -9.99 13.81
C PRO A 137 -5.21 -11.27 13.70
N ASN A 138 -4.70 -11.55 12.50
CA ASN A 138 -3.83 -12.68 12.22
C ASN A 138 -2.37 -12.23 12.26
N TRP A 139 -1.83 -12.14 13.47
CA TRP A 139 -0.46 -11.69 13.74
C TRP A 139 0.61 -12.52 13.02
N ILE A 140 0.35 -13.81 12.76
CA ILE A 140 1.26 -14.68 12.02
C ILE A 140 1.36 -14.21 10.56
N ARG A 141 0.22 -13.99 9.90
CA ARG A 141 0.20 -13.49 8.51
C ARG A 141 0.85 -12.11 8.39
N LEU A 142 0.60 -11.23 9.36
CA LEU A 142 1.27 -9.93 9.43
C LEU A 142 2.79 -10.09 9.57
N GLY A 143 3.25 -10.94 10.49
CA GLY A 143 4.67 -11.21 10.70
C GLY A 143 5.36 -11.77 9.45
N ILE A 144 4.72 -12.71 8.74
CA ILE A 144 5.22 -13.25 7.47
C ILE A 144 5.31 -12.16 6.41
N ALA A 145 4.26 -11.35 6.25
CA ALA A 145 4.24 -10.25 5.28
C ALA A 145 5.35 -9.22 5.55
N VAL A 146 5.56 -8.87 6.82
CA VAL A 146 6.65 -7.97 7.24
C VAL A 146 8.01 -8.60 6.96
N ALA A 147 8.22 -9.88 7.28
CA ALA A 147 9.48 -10.57 7.06
C ALA A 147 9.84 -10.64 5.56
N ILE A 148 8.88 -11.01 4.70
CA ILE A 148 9.04 -10.95 3.24
C ILE A 148 9.35 -9.51 2.80
N GLY A 149 8.60 -8.55 3.36
CA GLY A 149 8.82 -7.11 3.23
C GLY A 149 10.29 -6.71 3.36
N VAL A 150 10.87 -7.06 4.51
CA VAL A 150 12.25 -6.75 4.89
C VAL A 150 13.24 -7.47 3.98
N LEU A 151 13.05 -8.78 3.74
CA LEU A 151 13.99 -9.57 2.92
C LEU A 151 14.06 -9.08 1.48
N VAL A 152 12.91 -8.81 0.86
CA VAL A 152 12.84 -8.25 -0.50
C VAL A 152 13.41 -6.82 -0.52
N GLY A 153 13.12 -6.02 0.50
CA GLY A 153 13.70 -4.67 0.65
C GLY A 153 15.23 -4.69 0.69
N ILE A 154 15.81 -5.55 1.53
CA ILE A 154 17.27 -5.74 1.63
C ILE A 154 17.83 -6.24 0.28
N GLY A 155 17.22 -7.26 -0.32
CA GLY A 155 17.67 -7.82 -1.59
C GLY A 155 17.62 -6.80 -2.74
N PHE A 156 16.57 -5.97 -2.79
CA PHE A 156 16.43 -4.92 -3.78
C PHE A 156 17.49 -3.84 -3.60
N MET A 157 17.71 -3.36 -2.37
CA MET A 157 18.76 -2.37 -2.10
C MET A 157 20.16 -2.92 -2.39
N ALA A 158 20.41 -4.19 -2.09
CA ALA A 158 21.71 -4.82 -2.33
C ALA A 158 21.98 -5.04 -3.83
N SER A 159 20.94 -5.29 -4.63
CA SER A 159 21.07 -5.50 -6.08
C SER A 159 21.03 -4.19 -6.88
N ALA A 160 20.44 -3.12 -6.33
CA ALA A 160 20.23 -1.83 -6.98
C ALA A 160 19.80 -1.99 -8.46
N PRO A 161 18.72 -2.75 -8.72
CA PRO A 161 18.44 -3.23 -10.07
C PRO A 161 18.15 -2.07 -11.02
N ASP A 162 18.82 -2.08 -12.16
CA ASP A 162 18.56 -1.12 -13.23
C ASP A 162 17.22 -1.48 -13.92
N MET A 163 16.24 -0.60 -13.79
CA MET A 163 14.91 -0.77 -14.38
C MET A 163 14.73 0.00 -15.68
N HIS A 164 15.80 0.54 -16.28
CA HIS A 164 15.70 1.34 -17.52
C HIS A 164 15.09 0.54 -18.67
N SER A 165 15.46 -0.74 -18.82
CA SER A 165 14.88 -1.63 -19.84
C SER A 165 13.39 -1.89 -19.59
N LEU A 166 12.99 -2.08 -18.33
CA LEU A 166 11.58 -2.28 -17.98
C LEU A 166 10.76 -1.00 -18.25
N ALA A 167 11.27 0.16 -17.84
CA ALA A 167 10.63 1.44 -18.15
C ALA A 167 10.48 1.63 -19.67
N GLY A 168 11.54 1.33 -20.45
CA GLY A 168 11.51 1.36 -21.91
C GLY A 168 10.44 0.43 -22.51
N ALA A 169 10.28 -0.78 -21.96
CA ALA A 169 9.28 -1.74 -22.40
C ALA A 169 7.84 -1.32 -22.05
N LEU A 170 7.64 -0.58 -20.94
CA LEU A 170 6.34 -0.08 -20.52
C LEU A 170 5.92 1.18 -21.29
N LYS A 171 6.87 1.97 -21.79
CA LYS A 171 6.64 3.25 -22.46
C LYS A 171 5.58 3.19 -23.56
N PRO A 172 5.56 2.24 -24.51
CA PRO A 172 4.57 2.23 -25.60
C PRO A 172 3.12 2.07 -25.15
N TRP A 173 2.90 1.50 -23.96
CA TRP A 173 1.58 1.20 -23.43
C TRP A 173 1.00 2.32 -22.57
N PHE A 174 1.87 3.09 -21.92
CA PHE A 174 1.47 4.02 -20.86
C PHE A 174 1.98 5.44 -21.06
N ALA A 175 2.95 5.67 -21.95
CA ALA A 175 3.30 7.02 -22.34
C ALA A 175 2.16 7.58 -23.18
N GLU A 176 1.52 8.60 -22.65
CA GLU A 176 0.60 9.39 -23.44
C GLU A 176 1.38 10.05 -24.55
N HIS A 177 0.88 9.88 -25.77
CA HIS A 177 1.31 10.72 -26.85
C HIS A 177 0.77 12.11 -26.52
N PRO A 178 1.59 13.17 -26.58
CA PRO A 178 1.03 14.51 -26.47
C PRO A 178 -0.05 14.59 -27.54
N ASN A 179 -1.30 14.71 -27.12
CA ASN A 179 -2.33 15.24 -28.00
C ASN A 179 -1.84 16.65 -28.29
N VAL A 180 -1.15 16.81 -29.41
CA VAL A 180 -0.68 18.09 -29.93
C VAL A 180 -1.91 18.95 -30.13
N PRO A 181 -2.12 20.03 -29.35
CA PRO A 181 -2.89 21.14 -29.85
C PRO A 181 -1.93 21.95 -30.72
N ASP A 182 -2.24 22.07 -32.02
CA ASP A 182 -1.62 23.06 -32.89
C ASP A 182 -1.78 24.49 -32.31
#